data_AF-A0A2H1L6E0-F1
#
_entry.id   AF-A0A2H1L6E0-F1
#
_cell.length_a   1.000
_cell.length_b   1.000
_cell.length_c   1.000
_cell.angle_alpha   90.00
_cell.angle_beta   90.00
_cell.angle_gamma   90.00
#
_symmetry.space_group_name_H-M   'P 1'
#
loop_
_entity.id
_entity.type
_entity.pdbx_description
1 polymer ?
#
loop_
_entity_poly.entity_id
_entity_poly.type
_entity_poly.pdbx_seq_one_letter_code
_entity_poly.pdbx_strand_id
1 'polypeptide(L)'
;MNEHGGSDDGRARSESPARTGRSPGHAGRRGKGRGWFSKRWIYWKRRYSNPTLRDWVLLATVVALVLAVVGAPLSFRLSGGMLAAVCAAAGVLRLLPDPWWATVRNRGRGFDATVFFSVSIALALLTASIPG
;
A
#
# COMPACT_ATOMS: atom_id res chain seq x y z
N MET A 1 55.18 64.44 -10.63
CA MET A 1 56.45 63.72 -10.72
C MET A 1 56.21 62.28 -10.33
N ASN A 2 56.72 61.39 -11.17
CA ASN A 2 56.85 59.93 -11.07
C ASN A 2 55.69 59.07 -11.60
N GLU A 3 56.00 58.54 -12.78
CA GLU A 3 55.38 57.50 -13.57
C GLU A 3 55.64 56.08 -13.00
N HIS A 4 55.09 55.09 -13.72
CA HIS A 4 55.24 53.63 -13.67
C HIS A 4 53.97 52.95 -13.12
N GLY A 5 53.13 52.29 -13.94
CA GLY A 5 53.44 51.49 -15.13
C GLY A 5 53.58 50.04 -14.69
N GLY A 6 52.64 49.18 -15.07
CA GLY A 6 52.71 47.75 -14.74
C GLY A 6 51.36 47.05 -14.79
N SER A 7 50.85 46.86 -16.01
CA SER A 7 49.85 45.84 -16.33
C SER A 7 50.37 44.46 -15.91
N ASP A 8 49.53 43.63 -15.29
CA ASP A 8 49.67 42.18 -15.43
C ASP A 8 48.32 41.48 -15.25
N ASP A 9 47.77 41.11 -16.41
CA ASP A 9 46.67 40.18 -16.62
C ASP A 9 47.08 38.77 -16.16
N GLY A 10 46.93 38.50 -14.87
CA GLY A 10 47.22 37.19 -14.26
C GLY A 10 46.01 36.26 -14.20
N ARG A 11 45.39 35.94 -15.34
CA ARG A 11 44.31 34.93 -15.44
C ARG A 11 44.87 33.51 -15.25
N ALA A 12 45.28 33.15 -14.04
CA ALA A 12 45.73 31.80 -13.69
C ALA A 12 44.62 30.99 -13.01
N ARG A 13 43.66 30.55 -13.83
CA ARG A 13 42.85 29.37 -13.52
C ARG A 13 43.73 28.14 -13.66
N SER A 14 44.11 27.50 -12.55
CA SER A 14 44.59 26.11 -12.56
C SER A 14 44.72 25.51 -11.17
N GLU A 15 43.65 25.57 -10.37
CA GLU A 15 43.47 24.57 -9.30
C GLU A 15 43.03 23.25 -9.96
N SER A 16 44.02 22.44 -10.31
CA SER A 16 43.84 21.08 -10.80
C SER A 16 44.00 20.15 -9.59
N PRO A 17 42.92 19.67 -8.94
CA PRO A 17 43.08 18.70 -7.88
C PRO A 17 43.61 17.41 -8.49
N ALA A 18 44.73 16.97 -7.94
CA ALA A 18 45.40 15.72 -8.22
C ALA A 18 44.36 14.60 -8.42
N ARG A 19 44.48 13.91 -9.56
CA ARG A 19 43.75 12.67 -9.86
C ARG A 19 44.05 11.65 -8.75
N THR A 20 43.19 11.63 -7.74
CA THR A 20 43.07 10.51 -6.82
C THR A 20 42.83 9.27 -7.65
N GLY A 21 43.69 8.27 -7.45
CA GLY A 21 43.68 7.02 -8.18
C GLY A 21 42.27 6.43 -8.25
N ARG A 22 41.73 6.33 -9.46
CA ARG A 22 40.61 5.43 -9.74
C ARG A 22 41.16 4.00 -9.69
N SER A 23 41.28 3.47 -8.48
CA SER A 23 41.14 2.03 -8.28
C SER A 23 39.82 1.64 -8.94
N PRO A 24 39.77 0.64 -9.84
CA PRO A 24 38.50 0.07 -10.31
C PRO A 24 37.92 -0.79 -9.17
N GLY A 25 37.59 -0.13 -8.06
CA GLY A 25 36.91 -0.68 -6.92
C GLY A 25 35.48 -0.96 -7.30
N HIS A 26 35.23 -2.21 -7.66
CA HIS A 26 33.91 -2.82 -7.65
C HIS A 26 32.95 -2.25 -8.71
N ALA A 27 33.19 -2.63 -9.96
CA ALA A 27 32.09 -3.08 -10.83
C ALA A 27 31.47 -4.36 -10.23
N GLY A 28 30.96 -4.25 -8.99
CA GLY A 28 30.33 -5.30 -8.24
C GLY A 28 29.04 -5.65 -8.96
N ARG A 29 29.11 -6.71 -9.78
CA ARG A 29 27.98 -7.59 -10.12
C ARG A 29 26.67 -6.80 -10.32
N ARG A 30 26.59 -5.97 -11.37
CA ARG A 30 25.28 -5.54 -11.88
C ARG A 30 24.54 -6.81 -12.27
N GLY A 31 23.64 -7.20 -11.37
CA GLY A 31 23.16 -8.56 -11.23
C GLY A 31 22.74 -9.18 -12.56
N LYS A 32 23.38 -10.29 -12.87
CA LYS A 32 22.82 -11.43 -13.61
C LYS A 32 21.30 -11.39 -13.47
N GLY A 33 20.63 -11.07 -14.59
CA GLY A 33 19.27 -10.57 -14.64
C GLY A 33 18.40 -11.20 -13.56
N ARG A 34 18.14 -10.45 -12.49
CA ARG A 34 17.12 -10.84 -11.52
C ARG A 34 15.84 -10.95 -12.31
N GLY A 35 15.38 -12.20 -12.51
CA GLY A 35 14.17 -12.50 -13.24
C GLY A 35 13.03 -11.63 -12.73
N TRP A 36 12.05 -11.39 -13.59
CA TRP A 36 10.89 -10.56 -13.25
C TRP A 36 10.26 -10.98 -11.91
N PHE A 37 10.23 -12.29 -11.62
CA PHE A 37 9.82 -12.84 -10.32
C PHE A 37 10.67 -12.35 -9.14
N SER A 38 12.00 -12.33 -9.22
CA SER A 38 12.84 -11.85 -8.12
C SER A 38 12.67 -10.35 -7.87
N LYS A 39 12.49 -9.55 -8.94
CA LYS A 39 12.17 -8.12 -8.79
C LYS A 39 10.79 -7.93 -8.19
N ARG A 40 9.79 -8.69 -8.64
CA ARG A 40 8.41 -8.64 -8.16
C ARG A 40 8.31 -9.12 -6.72
N TRP A 41 9.00 -10.19 -6.35
CA TRP A 41 9.11 -10.71 -4.99
C TRP A 41 9.75 -9.69 -4.05
N ILE A 42 10.80 -9.00 -4.48
CA ILE A 42 11.47 -8.01 -3.63
C ILE A 42 10.69 -6.72 -3.53
N TYR A 43 10.01 -6.34 -4.61
CA TYR A 43 9.03 -5.27 -4.57
C TYR A 43 7.90 -5.60 -3.60
N TRP A 44 7.34 -6.81 -3.70
CA TRP A 44 6.29 -7.31 -2.81
C TRP A 44 6.78 -7.34 -1.37
N LYS A 45 7.94 -7.94 -1.11
CA LYS A 45 8.60 -7.97 0.20
C LYS A 45 8.76 -6.56 0.76
N ARG A 46 9.34 -5.62 0.00
CA ARG A 46 9.53 -4.23 0.47
C ARG A 46 8.22 -3.50 0.74
N ARG A 47 7.18 -3.74 -0.06
CA ARG A 47 5.89 -3.07 0.08
C ARG A 47 5.08 -3.62 1.26
N TYR A 48 5.18 -4.92 1.55
CA TYR A 48 4.47 -5.57 2.65
C TYR A 48 5.33 -5.77 3.92
N SER A 49 6.60 -5.36 3.93
CA SER A 49 7.43 -5.34 5.15
C SER A 49 6.98 -4.29 6.17
N ASN A 50 6.27 -3.25 5.74
CA ASN A 50 5.61 -2.27 6.60
C ASN A 50 4.11 -2.25 6.28
N PRO A 51 3.36 -3.31 6.64
CA PRO A 51 1.95 -3.38 6.33
C PRO A 51 1.21 -2.25 7.04
N THR A 52 0.39 -1.52 6.28
CA THR A 52 -0.43 -0.46 6.85
C THR A 52 -1.64 -1.07 7.56
N LEU A 53 -2.28 -0.33 8.47
CA LEU A 53 -3.50 -0.79 9.15
C LEU A 53 -4.61 -1.18 8.15
N ARG A 54 -4.64 -0.52 6.98
CA ARG A 54 -5.51 -0.86 5.85
C ARG A 54 -5.26 -2.26 5.29
N ASP A 55 -4.00 -2.66 5.14
CA ASP A 55 -3.65 -3.98 4.60
C ASP A 55 -4.10 -5.09 5.56
N TRP A 56 -3.98 -4.85 6.87
CA TRP A 56 -4.49 -5.76 7.90
C TRP A 56 -6.02 -5.85 7.90
N VAL A 57 -6.74 -4.73 7.77
CA VAL A 57 -8.20 -4.73 7.68
C VAL A 57 -8.69 -5.43 6.42
N LEU A 58 -8.05 -5.21 5.27
CA LEU A 58 -8.37 -5.92 4.03
C LEU A 58 -8.09 -7.42 4.17
N LEU A 59 -6.95 -7.79 4.74
CA LEU A 59 -6.61 -9.19 5.00
C LEU A 59 -7.64 -9.85 5.92
N ALA A 60 -7.99 -9.22 7.03
CA ALA A 60 -9.00 -9.72 7.96
C ALA A 60 -10.38 -9.88 7.29
N THR A 61 -10.76 -8.93 6.44
CA THR A 61 -12.01 -8.99 5.67
C THR A 61 -11.99 -10.17 4.71
N VAL A 62 -10.91 -10.37 3.96
CA VAL A 62 -10.76 -11.51 3.04
C VAL A 62 -10.80 -12.83 3.79
N VAL A 63 -10.10 -12.94 4.92
CA VAL A 63 -10.11 -14.15 5.76
C VAL A 63 -11.51 -14.43 6.29
N ALA A 64 -12.21 -13.42 6.80
CA ALA A 64 -13.58 -13.58 7.28
C ALA A 64 -14.55 -14.04 6.18
N LEU A 65 -14.37 -13.54 4.95
CA LEU A 65 -15.18 -13.92 3.80
C LEU A 65 -14.91 -15.39 3.40
N VAL A 66 -13.64 -15.81 3.38
CA VAL A 66 -13.27 -17.21 3.14
C VAL A 66 -13.84 -18.13 4.22
N LEU A 67 -13.73 -17.75 5.50
CA LEU A 67 -14.29 -18.52 6.61
C LEU A 67 -15.81 -18.62 6.52
N ALA A 68 -16.50 -17.54 6.13
CA ALA A 68 -17.95 -17.58 5.93
C ALA A 68 -18.32 -18.57 4.81
N VAL A 69 -17.63 -18.54 3.67
CA VAL A 69 -17.88 -19.48 2.56
C VAL A 69 -17.61 -20.93 2.97
N VAL A 70 -16.48 -21.19 3.63
CA VAL A 70 -16.11 -22.54 4.10
C VAL A 70 -17.01 -23.03 5.23
N GLY A 71 -17.56 -22.12 6.04
CA GLY A 71 -18.50 -22.44 7.12
C GLY A 71 -19.94 -22.67 6.67
N ALA A 72 -20.30 -22.25 5.45
CA ALA A 72 -21.65 -22.41 4.90
C ALA A 72 -22.18 -23.87 4.91
N PRO A 73 -21.37 -24.90 4.59
CA PRO A 73 -21.80 -26.29 4.66
C PRO A 73 -22.00 -26.82 6.08
N LEU A 74 -21.36 -26.21 7.08
CA LEU A 74 -21.42 -26.65 8.48
C LEU A 74 -22.61 -26.02 9.21
N SER A 75 -22.85 -24.74 8.97
CA SER A 75 -23.97 -24.01 9.53
C SER A 75 -24.25 -22.78 8.70
N PHE A 76 -25.37 -22.84 7.96
CA PHE A 76 -25.85 -21.71 7.19
C PHE A 76 -26.04 -20.47 8.06
N ARG A 77 -26.46 -20.65 9.33
CA ARG A 77 -26.64 -19.56 10.30
C ARG A 77 -25.34 -18.86 10.68
N LEU A 78 -24.29 -19.63 10.96
CA LEU A 78 -22.98 -19.06 11.30
C LEU A 78 -22.37 -18.33 10.09
N SER A 79 -22.45 -18.93 8.91
CA SER A 79 -21.94 -18.34 7.67
C SER A 79 -22.67 -17.03 7.32
N GLY A 80 -24.00 -17.05 7.31
CA GLY A 80 -24.81 -15.87 7.01
C GLY A 80 -24.62 -14.75 8.04
N GLY A 81 -24.53 -15.08 9.33
CA GLY A 81 -24.23 -14.14 10.39
C GLY A 81 -22.84 -13.51 10.25
N MET A 82 -21.81 -14.30 9.92
CA MET A 82 -20.46 -13.79 9.64
C MET A 82 -20.46 -12.83 8.44
N LEU A 83 -21.17 -13.16 7.37
CA LEU A 83 -21.27 -12.31 6.19
C LEU A 83 -21.92 -10.95 6.52
N ALA A 84 -23.02 -10.99 7.30
CA ALA A 84 -23.69 -9.78 7.77
C ALA A 84 -22.75 -8.91 8.63
N ALA A 85 -22.04 -9.51 9.59
CA ALA A 85 -21.08 -8.81 10.43
C ALA A 85 -19.95 -8.15 9.63
N VAL A 86 -19.43 -8.84 8.61
CA VAL A 86 -18.40 -8.29 7.70
C VAL A 86 -18.93 -7.08 6.93
N CYS A 87 -20.16 -7.14 6.42
CA CYS A 87 -20.80 -6.00 5.75
C CYS A 87 -21.02 -4.82 6.71
N ALA A 88 -21.50 -5.06 7.93
CA ALA A 88 -21.65 -4.01 8.94
C ALA A 88 -20.31 -3.36 9.29
N ALA A 89 -19.27 -4.16 9.52
CA ALA A 89 -17.93 -3.66 9.81
C ALA A 89 -17.37 -2.83 8.64
N ALA A 90 -17.59 -3.24 7.39
CA ALA A 90 -17.21 -2.47 6.21
C ALA A 90 -17.98 -1.14 6.10
N GLY A 91 -19.26 -1.12 6.47
CA GLY A 91 -20.08 0.09 6.57
C GLY A 91 -19.55 1.07 7.63
N VAL A 92 -19.22 0.58 8.82
CA VAL A 92 -18.61 1.38 9.89
C VAL A 92 -17.25 1.92 9.48
N LEU A 93 -16.39 1.07 8.90
CA LEU A 93 -15.09 1.48 8.39
C LEU A 93 -15.29 2.66 7.46
N ARG A 94 -16.24 2.60 6.51
CA ARG A 94 -16.55 3.68 5.54
C ARG A 94 -16.92 5.03 6.15
N LEU A 95 -17.33 5.06 7.41
CA LEU A 95 -17.65 6.29 8.14
C LEU A 95 -16.45 6.84 8.92
N LEU A 96 -15.36 6.07 9.08
CA LEU A 96 -14.18 6.52 9.83
C LEU A 96 -13.43 7.66 9.11
N PRO A 97 -13.04 8.71 9.85
CA PRO A 97 -12.48 9.94 9.30
C PRO A 97 -11.06 9.83 8.75
N ASP A 98 -10.33 8.74 9.04
CA ASP A 98 -8.92 8.55 8.66
C ASP A 98 -8.68 8.60 7.13
N PRO A 99 -7.45 8.85 6.64
CA PRO A 99 -7.15 9.08 5.22
C PRO A 99 -7.20 7.81 4.35
N TRP A 100 -7.63 6.69 4.90
CA TRP A 100 -7.63 5.36 4.26
C TRP A 100 -8.48 5.30 2.98
N TRP A 101 -9.39 6.24 2.77
CA TRP A 101 -10.28 6.36 1.60
C TRP A 101 -9.84 7.42 0.57
N ALA A 102 -8.69 8.09 0.73
CA ALA A 102 -8.20 9.13 -0.19
C ALA A 102 -8.02 8.66 -1.66
N THR A 103 -8.01 7.34 -1.89
CA THR A 103 -8.01 6.72 -3.23
C THR A 103 -9.39 6.61 -3.89
N VAL A 104 -10.48 6.77 -3.13
CA VAL A 104 -11.87 6.70 -3.62
C VAL A 104 -12.43 8.11 -3.70
N ARG A 105 -11.91 8.91 -4.63
CA ARG A 105 -12.19 10.35 -4.70
C ARG A 105 -13.59 10.69 -5.27
N ASN A 106 -14.36 9.71 -5.77
CA ASN A 106 -15.59 9.93 -6.54
C ASN A 106 -16.86 9.16 -6.09
N ARG A 107 -16.88 8.52 -4.91
CA ARG A 107 -18.08 7.83 -4.41
C ARG A 107 -18.55 8.42 -3.08
N GLY A 108 -19.86 8.69 -2.98
CA GLY A 108 -20.48 9.22 -1.77
C GLY A 108 -20.27 8.28 -0.58
N ARG A 109 -19.60 8.77 0.47
CA ARG A 109 -19.26 7.97 1.66
C ARG A 109 -20.51 7.39 2.33
N GLY A 110 -21.53 8.23 2.49
CA GLY A 110 -22.82 7.84 3.05
C GLY A 110 -23.50 6.77 2.22
N PHE A 111 -23.53 6.93 0.89
CA PHE A 111 -24.15 5.96 -0.01
C PHE A 111 -23.50 4.57 0.09
N ASP A 112 -22.17 4.48 0.03
CA ASP A 112 -21.47 3.21 0.17
C ASP A 112 -21.73 2.58 1.55
N ALA A 113 -21.69 3.36 2.63
CA ALA A 113 -22.00 2.88 3.97
C ALA A 113 -23.44 2.36 4.09
N THR A 114 -24.42 3.10 3.55
CA THR A 114 -25.82 2.67 3.51
C THR A 114 -25.97 1.37 2.75
N VAL A 115 -25.33 1.20 1.60
CA VAL A 115 -25.37 -0.07 0.85
C VAL A 115 -24.81 -1.21 1.70
N PHE A 116 -23.68 -1.01 2.39
CA PHE A 116 -23.11 -2.03 3.27
C PHE A 116 -24.04 -2.40 4.43
N PHE A 117 -24.68 -1.41 5.07
CA PHE A 117 -25.66 -1.68 6.12
C PHE A 117 -26.93 -2.36 5.61
N SER A 118 -27.46 -1.94 4.46
CA SER A 118 -28.61 -2.57 3.82
C SER A 118 -28.34 -4.03 3.50
N VAL A 119 -27.17 -4.33 2.93
CA VAL A 119 -26.75 -5.73 2.66
C VAL A 119 -26.59 -6.50 3.96
N SER A 120 -25.99 -5.92 4.99
CA SER A 120 -25.87 -6.55 6.31
C SER A 120 -27.23 -6.92 6.90
N ILE A 121 -28.20 -6.00 6.86
CA ILE A 121 -29.55 -6.23 7.38
C ILE A 121 -30.26 -7.31 6.56
N ALA A 122 -30.19 -7.23 5.23
CA ALA A 122 -30.78 -8.22 4.33
C ALA A 122 -30.22 -9.64 4.61
N LEU A 123 -28.90 -9.76 4.78
CA LEU A 123 -28.25 -11.03 5.12
C LEU A 123 -28.67 -11.54 6.50
N ALA A 124 -28.75 -10.67 7.51
CA ALA A 124 -29.19 -11.06 8.84
C ALA A 124 -30.64 -11.57 8.83
N LEU A 125 -31.54 -10.87 8.14
CA LEU A 125 -32.94 -11.29 7.99
C LEU A 125 -33.07 -12.60 7.21
N LEU A 126 -32.34 -12.74 6.10
CA LEU A 126 -32.31 -13.97 5.31
C LEU A 126 -31.84 -15.15 6.18
N THR A 127 -30.75 -14.95 6.92
CA THR A 127 -30.18 -15.95 7.83
C THR A 127 -31.18 -16.36 8.93
N ALA A 128 -31.93 -15.41 9.47
CA ALA A 128 -32.96 -15.67 10.48
C ALA A 128 -34.20 -16.37 9.89
N SER A 129 -34.53 -16.09 8.63
CA SER A 129 -35.71 -16.65 7.95
C SER A 129 -35.59 -18.12 7.58
N ILE A 130 -34.36 -18.65 7.49
CA ILE A 130 -34.10 -20.04 7.16
C ILE A 130 -34.14 -20.88 8.46
N PRO A 131 -35.08 -21.83 8.59
CA PRO A 131 -35.08 -22.78 9.70
C PRO A 131 -33.81 -23.63 9.61
N GLY A 132 -33.12 -23.75 10.75
CA GLY A 132 -31.87 -24.51 10.88
C GLY A 132 -32.10 -25.97 11.21
#